data_AF-A0A7V3DYT1-F1
#
_entry.id   AF-A0A7V3DYT1-F1
#
_cell.length_a   1.000
_cell.length_b   1.000
_cell.length_c   1.000
_cell.angle_alpha   90.00
_cell.angle_beta   90.00
_cell.angle_gamma   90.00
#
_symmetry.space_group_name_H-M   'P 1'
#
loop_
_entity.id
_entity.type
_entity.pdbx_description
1 polymer ?
#
loop_
_entity_poly.entity_id
_entity_poly.type
_entity_poly.pdbx_seq_one_letter_code
_entity_poly.pdbx_strand_id
1 'polypeptide(L)'
;MIFIGDLYQLPPVVTETEKPGFSSLYQSPYFYSARVFDSFEMELVELEKIYRQHNPEFITLLNSIRNRTIDSAGLEILNQRYDPDFEPPAEDFYVYLTTTNDVASRINNQQLRKIRGPLYTFTGQIAGEFGNEYLPTAV
;
A
#
# COMPACT_ATOMS: atom_id res chain seq x y z
N MET A 1 24.47 -9.93 -3.12
CA MET A 1 23.01 -9.82 -2.88
C MET A 1 22.50 -8.65 -3.71
N ILE A 2 21.28 -8.72 -4.23
CA ILE A 2 20.65 -7.60 -4.96
C ILE A 2 19.38 -7.25 -4.21
N PHE A 3 19.26 -5.99 -3.79
CA PHE A 3 18.05 -5.47 -3.16
C PHE A 3 17.33 -4.59 -4.17
N ILE A 4 16.02 -4.78 -4.29
CA ILE A 4 15.16 -4.01 -5.20
C ILE A 4 13.98 -3.52 -4.38
N GLY A 5 13.75 -2.21 -4.36
CA GLY A 5 12.67 -1.63 -3.57
C GLY A 5 12.52 -0.13 -3.79
N ASP A 6 11.51 0.44 -3.16
CA ASP A 6 11.27 1.89 -3.11
C ASP A 6 11.21 2.32 -1.64
N LEU A 7 12.12 3.22 -1.26
CA LEU A 7 12.24 3.72 0.12
C LEU A 7 11.06 4.61 0.54
N TYR A 8 10.25 5.07 -0.42
CA TYR A 8 9.05 5.89 -0.17
C TYR A 8 7.78 5.06 0.05
N GLN A 9 7.90 3.73 0.16
CA GLN A 9 6.77 2.88 0.54
C GLN A 9 6.36 3.09 2.00
N LEU A 10 5.21 2.52 2.37
CA LEU A 10 4.76 2.51 3.76
C LEU A 10 5.85 1.90 4.66
N PRO A 11 6.05 2.46 5.86
CA PRO A 11 7.01 1.91 6.81
C PRO A 11 6.66 0.45 7.13
N PRO A 12 7.67 -0.36 7.48
CA PRO A 12 7.41 -1.70 8.00
C PRO A 12 6.42 -1.66 9.17
N VAL A 13 5.46 -2.59 9.17
CA VAL A 13 4.51 -2.73 10.27
C VAL A 13 5.24 -3.36 11.44
N VAL A 14 5.37 -2.61 12.54
CA VAL A 14 5.92 -3.11 13.81
C VAL A 14 4.80 -3.12 14.84
N THR A 15 4.51 -4.30 15.36
CA THR A 15 3.46 -4.49 16.36
C THR A 15 3.85 -3.87 17.71
N GLU A 16 2.87 -3.55 18.56
CA GLU A 16 3.14 -3.00 19.90
C GLU A 16 4.04 -3.91 20.74
N THR A 17 3.94 -5.23 20.56
CA THR A 17 4.75 -6.23 21.25
C THR A 17 6.21 -6.26 20.77
N GLU A 18 6.45 -5.97 19.49
CA GLU A 18 7.80 -5.96 18.89
C GLU A 18 8.54 -4.64 19.13
N LYS A 19 7.78 -3.54 19.29
CA LYS A 19 8.34 -2.18 19.42
C LYS A 19 9.47 -2.07 20.45
N PRO A 20 9.36 -2.59 21.70
CA PRO A 20 10.44 -2.47 22.68
C PRO A 20 11.73 -3.18 22.25
N GLY A 21 11.60 -4.34 21.60
CA GLY A 21 12.74 -5.08 21.07
C GLY A 21 13.43 -4.31 19.94
N PHE A 22 12.65 -3.85 18.96
CA PHE A 22 13.17 -3.10 17.82
C PHE A 22 13.85 -1.80 18.23
N SER A 23 13.20 -0.98 19.07
CA SER A 23 13.75 0.32 19.48
C SER A 23 14.99 0.22 20.36
N SER A 24 15.19 -0.91 21.04
CA SER A 24 16.41 -1.17 21.82
C SER A 24 17.61 -1.58 20.95
N LEU A 25 17.36 -2.13 19.76
CA LEU A 25 18.39 -2.71 18.90
C LEU A 25 18.74 -1.85 17.68
N TYR A 26 17.75 -1.16 17.12
CA TYR A 26 17.83 -0.43 15.86
C TYR A 26 17.29 1.00 16.00
N GLN A 27 17.85 1.92 15.22
CA GLN A 27 17.44 3.32 15.22
C GLN A 27 16.05 3.55 14.61
N SER A 28 15.64 2.68 13.68
CA SER A 28 14.35 2.73 13.02
C SER A 28 13.92 1.33 12.57
N PRO A 29 12.63 1.12 12.22
CA PRO A 29 12.15 -0.17 11.73
C PRO A 29 12.56 -0.46 10.28
N TYR A 30 13.12 0.50 9.56
CA TYR A 30 13.52 0.33 8.16
C TYR A 30 14.75 -0.58 8.04
N PHE A 31 14.83 -1.34 6.94
CA PHE A 31 15.89 -2.33 6.72
C PHE A 31 17.30 -1.73 6.77
N TYR A 32 17.46 -0.47 6.32
CA TYR A 32 18.75 0.23 6.30
C TYR A 32 19.26 0.60 7.70
N SER A 33 18.46 0.42 8.76
CA SER A 33 18.91 0.56 10.15
C SER A 33 19.57 -0.71 10.70
N ALA A 34 19.68 -1.79 9.91
CA ALA A 34 20.36 -3.00 10.34
C ALA A 34 21.87 -2.78 10.48
N ARG A 35 22.46 -3.25 11.59
CA ARG A 35 23.89 -3.06 11.93
C ARG A 35 24.87 -3.63 10.89
N VAL A 36 24.43 -4.56 10.05
CA VAL A 36 25.27 -5.10 8.97
C VAL A 36 25.71 -4.01 7.99
N PHE A 37 24.89 -2.97 7.79
CA PHE A 37 25.19 -1.84 6.92
C PHE A 37 26.35 -0.96 7.42
N ASP A 38 26.73 -1.05 8.71
CA ASP A 38 27.89 -0.32 9.24
C ASP A 38 29.22 -0.86 8.68
N SER A 39 29.23 -2.11 8.20
CA SER A 39 30.40 -2.80 7.66
C SER A 39 30.20 -3.35 6.25
N PHE A 40 29.04 -3.07 5.63
CA PHE A 40 28.65 -3.62 4.33
C PHE A 40 28.62 -2.52 3.28
N GLU A 41 29.48 -2.65 2.27
CA GLU A 41 29.46 -1.77 1.11
C GLU A 41 28.39 -2.23 0.10
N MET A 42 27.57 -1.28 -0.34
CA MET A 42 26.53 -1.49 -1.34
C MET A 42 26.65 -0.45 -2.44
N GLU A 43 26.61 -0.91 -3.69
CA GLU A 43 26.40 -0.02 -4.83
C GLU A 43 24.92 0.35 -4.95
N LEU A 44 24.64 1.65 -4.95
CA LEU A 44 23.29 2.18 -5.13
C LEU A 44 23.07 2.50 -6.61
N VAL A 45 22.01 1.94 -7.19
CA VAL A 45 21.56 2.30 -8.55
C VAL A 45 20.14 2.83 -8.45
N GLU A 46 19.96 4.12 -8.75
CA GLU A 46 18.65 4.76 -8.80
C GLU A 46 18.07 4.71 -10.24
N LEU A 47 16.80 4.32 -10.36
CA LEU A 47 16.09 4.30 -11.64
C LEU A 47 15.20 5.54 -11.76
N GLU A 48 15.56 6.45 -12.65
CA GLU A 48 14.86 7.74 -12.80
C GLU A 48 13.66 7.67 -13.76
N LYS A 49 13.66 6.70 -14.68
CA LYS A 49 12.65 6.64 -15.75
C LYS A 49 11.33 6.06 -15.23
N ILE A 50 10.28 6.89 -15.27
CA ILE A 50 8.90 6.49 -14.96
C ILE A 50 8.24 5.87 -16.18
N TYR A 51 7.73 4.65 -16.04
CA TYR A 51 7.05 3.92 -17.13
C TYR A 51 5.53 3.85 -16.97
N ARG A 52 4.99 4.00 -15.75
CA ARG A 52 3.57 3.77 -15.46
C ARG A 52 2.68 4.95 -15.87
N GLN A 53 3.17 6.18 -15.70
CA GLN A 53 2.46 7.40 -16.07
C GLN A 53 3.17 8.09 -17.23
N HIS A 54 2.41 8.64 -18.16
CA HIS A 54 2.95 9.39 -19.32
C HIS A 54 2.58 10.88 -19.31
N ASN A 55 1.59 11.28 -18.49
CA ASN A 55 1.19 12.68 -18.39
C ASN A 55 2.21 13.46 -17.52
N PRO A 56 2.93 14.45 -18.09
CA PRO A 56 3.96 15.21 -17.35
C PRO A 56 3.44 15.99 -16.14
N GLU A 57 2.24 16.56 -16.24
CA GLU A 57 1.61 17.30 -15.13
C GLU A 57 1.31 16.36 -13.97
N PHE A 58 0.76 15.18 -14.28
CA PHE A 58 0.46 14.17 -13.26
C PHE A 58 1.73 13.60 -12.61
N ILE A 59 2.78 13.35 -13.40
CA ILE A 59 4.09 12.93 -12.88
C ILE A 59 4.65 13.96 -11.91
N THR A 60 4.59 15.25 -12.28
CA THR A 60 5.07 16.36 -11.44
C THR A 60 4.30 16.43 -10.13
N LEU A 61 2.98 16.27 -10.19
CA LEU A 61 2.10 16.26 -9.01
C LEU A 61 2.40 15.07 -8.08
N LEU A 62 2.60 13.86 -8.61
CA LEU A 62 2.94 12.69 -7.80
C LEU A 62 4.33 12.83 -7.15
N ASN A 63 5.30 13.39 -7.87
CA ASN A 63 6.64 13.61 -7.35
C ASN A 63 6.66 14.66 -6.23
N SER A 64 5.81 15.70 -6.28
CA SER A 64 5.73 16.68 -5.19
C SER A 64 5.12 16.08 -3.91
N ILE A 65 4.15 15.17 -4.02
CA ILE A 65 3.63 14.39 -2.89
C ILE A 65 4.74 13.50 -2.31
N ARG A 66 5.43 12.73 -3.17
CA ARG A 66 6.52 11.83 -2.79
C ARG A 66 7.61 12.55 -2.01
N ASN A 67 8.00 13.74 -2.47
CA ASN A 67 9.07 14.55 -1.87
C ASN A 67 8.58 15.47 -0.75
N ARG A 68 7.30 15.42 -0.39
CA ARG A 68 6.68 16.31 0.62
C ARG A 68 6.84 17.81 0.30
N THR A 69 6.83 18.15 -0.98
CA THR A 69 6.96 19.54 -1.49
C THR A 69 5.69 20.06 -2.16
N ILE A 70 4.58 19.32 -2.09
CA ILE A 70 3.29 19.76 -2.63
C ILE A 70 2.81 21.04 -1.94
N ASP A 71 2.33 21.99 -2.73
CA ASP A 71 1.77 23.26 -2.27
C ASP A 71 0.23 23.30 -2.42
N SER A 72 -0.38 24.42 -2.02
CA SER A 72 -1.83 24.59 -2.09
C SER A 72 -2.37 24.48 -3.51
N ALA A 73 -1.63 24.95 -4.53
CA ALA A 73 -2.04 24.86 -5.93
C ALA A 73 -2.05 23.40 -6.41
N GLY A 74 -1.03 22.62 -6.05
CA GLY A 74 -1.00 21.18 -6.32
C GLY A 74 -2.14 20.42 -5.63
N LEU A 75 -2.47 20.77 -4.37
CA LEU A 75 -3.61 20.19 -3.67
C LEU A 75 -4.94 20.54 -4.33
N GLU A 76 -5.08 21.76 -4.87
CA GLU A 76 -6.29 22.18 -5.58
C GLU A 76 -6.50 21.36 -6.86
N ILE A 77 -5.43 21.04 -7.59
CA ILE A 77 -5.48 20.14 -8.76
C ILE A 77 -6.00 18.74 -8.37
N LEU A 78 -5.54 18.19 -7.23
CA LEU A 78 -6.05 16.90 -6.74
C LEU A 78 -7.53 16.98 -6.35
N ASN A 79 -7.91 18.04 -5.65
CA ASN A 79 -9.27 18.22 -5.15
C ASN A 79 -10.30 18.43 -6.27
N GLN A 80 -9.90 18.88 -7.47
CA GLN A 80 -10.78 18.90 -8.64
C GLN A 80 -11.29 17.51 -9.06
N ARG A 81 -10.64 16.44 -8.60
CA ARG A 81 -11.05 15.04 -8.86
C ARG A 81 -11.94 14.48 -7.74
N TYR A 82 -12.16 15.23 -6.67
CA TYR A 82 -13.05 14.81 -5.59
C TYR A 82 -14.50 15.09 -5.96
N ASP A 83 -15.29 14.03 -6.04
CA ASP A 83 -16.73 14.09 -6.26
C ASP A 83 -17.40 13.22 -5.18
N PRO A 84 -18.08 13.83 -4.18
CA PRO A 84 -18.70 13.11 -3.08
C PRO A 84 -19.90 12.26 -3.50
N ASP A 85 -20.52 12.59 -4.62
CA ASP A 85 -21.72 11.94 -5.14
C ASP A 85 -21.38 10.97 -6.29
N PHE A 86 -20.09 10.72 -6.53
CA PHE A 86 -19.63 9.83 -7.59
C PHE A 86 -20.05 8.38 -7.33
N GLU A 87 -20.88 7.85 -8.22
CA GLU A 87 -21.16 6.42 -8.32
C GLU A 87 -20.52 5.85 -9.60
N PRO A 88 -19.68 4.81 -9.50
CA PRO A 88 -19.08 4.21 -10.68
C PRO A 88 -20.15 3.56 -11.56
N PRO A 89 -20.09 3.77 -12.89
CA PRO A 89 -20.97 3.08 -13.84
C PRO A 89 -20.90 1.57 -13.67
N ALA A 90 -22.04 0.88 -13.77
CA ALA A 90 -22.12 -0.56 -13.55
C ALA A 90 -21.29 -1.39 -14.55
N GLU A 91 -21.07 -0.86 -15.76
CA GLU A 91 -20.32 -1.52 -16.84
C GLU A 91 -18.81 -1.22 -16.80
N ASP A 92 -18.38 -0.29 -15.94
CA ASP A 92 -16.99 0.13 -15.87
C ASP A 92 -16.26 -0.54 -14.71
N PHE A 93 -14.95 -0.76 -14.90
CA PHE A 93 -14.10 -1.36 -13.88
C PHE A 93 -13.46 -0.30 -12.99
N TYR A 94 -13.98 -0.15 -11.77
CA TYR A 94 -13.41 0.71 -10.72
C TYR A 94 -12.88 -0.11 -9.55
N VAL A 95 -11.72 0.30 -9.03
CA VAL A 95 -11.12 -0.27 -7.83
C VAL A 95 -11.20 0.75 -6.70
N TYR A 96 -11.78 0.36 -5.57
CA TYR A 96 -11.81 1.17 -4.37
C TYR A 96 -10.51 0.99 -3.58
N LEU A 97 -9.79 2.08 -3.32
CA LEU A 97 -8.68 2.10 -2.37
C LEU A 97 -9.16 2.69 -1.05
N THR A 98 -8.95 1.96 0.04
CA THR A 98 -9.43 2.36 1.37
C THR A 98 -8.33 2.16 2.41
N THR A 99 -8.43 2.85 3.54
CA THR A 99 -7.39 2.85 4.58
C THR A 99 -7.42 1.61 5.48
N THR A 100 -8.52 0.85 5.51
CA THR A 100 -8.69 -0.31 6.41
C THR A 100 -9.39 -1.46 5.70
N ASN A 101 -9.03 -2.68 6.09
CA ASN A 101 -9.63 -3.90 5.55
C ASN A 101 -11.14 -3.97 5.81
N ASP A 102 -11.62 -3.48 6.95
CA ASP A 102 -13.05 -3.48 7.29
C ASP A 102 -13.88 -2.67 6.29
N VAL A 103 -13.38 -1.50 5.85
CA VAL A 103 -14.05 -0.67 4.85
C VAL A 103 -14.04 -1.37 3.49
N ALA A 104 -12.90 -1.93 3.08
CA ALA A 104 -12.79 -2.72 1.86
C ALA A 104 -13.75 -3.91 1.86
N SER A 105 -13.78 -4.71 2.93
CA SER A 105 -14.68 -5.86 3.07
C SER A 105 -16.16 -5.47 3.04
N ARG A 106 -16.52 -4.35 3.65
CA ARG A 106 -17.90 -3.82 3.58
C ARG A 106 -18.29 -3.48 2.14
N ILE A 107 -17.44 -2.76 1.41
CA ILE A 107 -17.70 -2.39 0.00
C ILE A 107 -17.74 -3.64 -0.87
N ASN A 108 -16.77 -4.55 -0.74
CA ASN A 108 -16.70 -5.79 -1.50
C ASN A 108 -17.96 -6.63 -1.32
N ASN A 109 -18.43 -6.80 -0.07
CA ASN A 109 -19.68 -7.51 0.21
C ASN A 109 -20.91 -6.81 -0.36
N GLN A 110 -20.96 -5.48 -0.31
CA GLN A 110 -22.05 -4.71 -0.93
C GLN A 110 -22.09 -4.90 -2.45
N GLN A 111 -20.94 -4.86 -3.13
CA GLN A 111 -20.86 -5.07 -4.58
C GLN A 111 -21.15 -6.54 -4.96
N LEU A 112 -20.64 -7.52 -4.20
CA LEU A 112 -20.92 -8.94 -4.40
C LEU A 112 -22.42 -9.24 -4.36
N ARG A 113 -23.16 -8.63 -3.42
CA ARG A 113 -24.62 -8.78 -3.31
C ARG A 113 -25.41 -8.22 -4.50
N LYS A 114 -24.82 -7.33 -5.30
CA LYS A 114 -25.47 -6.79 -6.51
C LYS A 114 -25.35 -7.73 -7.72
N ILE A 115 -24.43 -8.70 -7.67
CA ILE A 115 -24.21 -9.65 -8.76
C ILE A 115 -25.37 -10.63 -8.81
N ARG A 116 -26.05 -10.71 -9.97
CA ARG A 116 -27.08 -11.72 -10.21
C ARG A 116 -26.41 -13.05 -10.53
N GLY A 117 -26.48 -13.99 -9.60
CA GLY A 117 -25.97 -15.33 -9.80
C GLY A 117 -26.00 -16.17 -8.52
N PRO A 118 -25.74 -17.48 -8.63
CA PRO A 118 -25.57 -18.32 -7.46
C PRO A 118 -24.33 -17.88 -6.66
N LEU A 119 -24.46 -17.84 -5.34
CA LEU A 119 -23.35 -17.61 -4.44
C LEU A 119 -22.53 -18.91 -4.32
N TYR A 120 -21.23 -18.80 -4.52
CA TYR A 120 -20.28 -19.88 -4.23
C TYR A 120 -19.41 -19.48 -3.05
N THR A 121 -19.26 -20.41 -2.09
CA THR A 121 -18.42 -20.22 -0.91
C THR A 121 -17.31 -21.26 -0.92
N PHE A 122 -16.08 -20.82 -0.70
CA PHE A 122 -14.90 -21.67 -0.61
C PHE A 122 -14.34 -21.59 0.81
N THR A 123 -14.29 -22.73 1.50
CA THR A 123 -13.80 -22.79 2.89
C THR A 123 -12.35 -23.25 2.89
N GLY A 124 -11.46 -22.41 3.45
CA GLY A 124 -10.06 -22.78 3.66
C GLY A 124 -9.91 -23.85 4.74
N GLN A 125 -8.86 -24.66 4.63
CA GLN A 125 -8.48 -25.64 5.66
C GLN A 125 -7.10 -25.29 6.19
N ILE A 126 -6.96 -25.29 7.51
CA ILE A 126 -5.71 -25.04 8.21
C ILE A 126 -5.23 -26.35 8.83
N ALA A 127 -3.95 -26.68 8.63
CA ALA A 127 -3.32 -27.87 9.21
C ALA A 127 -1.95 -27.51 9.80
N GLY A 128 -1.64 -28.05 10.97
CA GLY A 128 -0.40 -27.77 11.70
C GLY A 128 -0.43 -26.42 12.43
N GLU A 129 0.76 -25.87 12.70
CA GLU A 129 0.92 -24.55 13.31
C GLU A 129 0.88 -23.46 12.22
N PHE A 130 -0.26 -22.80 12.08
CA PHE A 130 -0.46 -21.73 11.10
C PHE A 130 -1.21 -20.57 11.79
N GLY A 131 -0.49 -19.48 12.05
CA GLY A 131 -1.04 -18.27 12.65
C GLY A 131 -2.04 -17.54 11.74
N ASN A 132 -2.99 -16.83 12.34
CA ASN A 132 -4.01 -16.06 11.62
C ASN A 132 -3.38 -14.95 10.76
N GLU A 133 -2.25 -14.40 11.19
CA GLU A 133 -1.47 -13.37 10.50
C GLU A 133 -0.90 -13.82 9.16
N TYR A 134 -0.79 -15.13 8.93
CA TYR A 134 -0.32 -15.70 7.67
C TYR A 134 -1.45 -16.06 6.71
N LEU A 135 -2.71 -15.86 7.10
CA LEU A 135 -3.83 -16.16 6.22
C LEU A 135 -3.82 -15.21 5.01
N PRO A 136 -3.93 -15.75 3.78
CA PRO A 136 -3.90 -14.94 2.57
C PRO A 136 -5.18 -14.13 2.35
N THR A 137 -6.22 -14.38 3.14
CA THR A 137 -7.53 -13.72 3.08
C THR A 137 -8.17 -13.70 4.47
N ALA A 138 -9.13 -12.80 4.68
CA ALA A 138 -9.90 -12.72 5.92
C ALA A 138 -10.74 -13.99 6.16
N VAL A 139 -11.01 -14.26 7.44
CA VAL A 139 -11.87 -15.35 7.96
C VAL A 139 -13.33 -14.91 8.00
#